data_AF-A0A844P880-F1
#
_entry.id   AF-A0A844P880-F1
#
_cell.length_a   1.000
_cell.length_b   1.000
_cell.length_c   1.000
_cell.angle_alpha   90.00
_cell.angle_beta   90.00
_cell.angle_gamma   90.00
#
_symmetry.space_group_name_H-M   'P 1'
#
loop_
_entity.id
_entity.type
_entity.pdbx_description
1 polymer ?
#
loop_
_entity_poly.entity_id
_entity_poly.type
_entity_poly.pdbx_seq_one_letter_code
_entity_poly.pdbx_strand_id
1 'polypeptide(L)'
;PYWDDDELAFILNPEAALFGNPIAQLSCVVESVKTSLGNSLPLDALFWCLGSQGSAYPLTGTTGYRDTPLQAATLISERLNYKLHRQGIVWESLGTDGAICYQHPMPILPKSRYRYQLSNVVSDARNCYPYGTTTAIWESGHDNPVTGDNFGFVKFRKRNCVFL
;
A
#
# COMPACT_ATOMS: atom_id res chain seq x y z
N PRO A 1 1.52 -4.18 -19.93
CA PRO A 1 2.33 -3.05 -20.45
C PRO A 1 2.69 -2.02 -19.37
N TYR A 2 1.72 -1.33 -18.74
CA TYR A 2 1.97 -0.20 -17.82
C TYR A 2 2.73 -0.48 -16.51
N TRP A 3 3.20 -1.70 -16.25
CA TRP A 3 3.84 -2.07 -14.96
C TRP A 3 5.36 -2.03 -15.01
N ASP A 4 5.91 -2.19 -16.21
CA ASP A 4 7.35 -2.32 -16.48
C ASP A 4 7.97 -1.03 -17.02
N ASP A 5 7.13 -0.03 -17.30
CA ASP A 5 7.49 1.23 -17.95
C ASP A 5 6.86 2.39 -17.16
N ASP A 6 7.72 3.22 -16.57
CA ASP A 6 7.34 4.31 -15.66
C ASP A 6 6.71 5.48 -16.43
N GLU A 7 7.18 5.73 -17.65
CA GLU A 7 6.66 6.76 -18.56
C GLU A 7 5.25 6.39 -19.02
N LEU A 8 5.02 5.13 -19.37
CA LEU A 8 3.71 4.65 -19.79
C LEU A 8 2.72 4.62 -18.61
N ALA A 9 3.21 4.34 -17.39
CA ALA A 9 2.38 4.41 -16.18
C ALA A 9 1.84 5.82 -15.92
N PHE A 10 2.50 6.88 -16.42
CA PHE A 10 2.02 8.26 -16.31
C PHE A 10 0.61 8.46 -16.89
N ILE A 11 0.20 7.65 -17.86
CA ILE A 11 -1.16 7.65 -18.42
C ILE A 11 -2.21 7.33 -17.33
N LEU A 12 -1.89 6.44 -16.38
CA LEU A 12 -2.77 6.06 -15.28
C LEU A 12 -2.74 7.05 -14.11
N ASN A 13 -1.63 7.79 -13.95
CA ASN A 13 -1.42 8.70 -12.83
C ASN A 13 -0.73 10.01 -13.24
N PRO A 14 -1.42 10.88 -14.02
CA PRO A 14 -0.85 12.16 -14.44
C PRO A 14 -0.56 13.10 -13.26
N GLU A 15 -1.28 12.94 -12.15
CA GLU A 15 -1.05 13.68 -10.90
C GLU A 15 0.30 13.37 -10.24
N ALA A 16 1.02 12.32 -10.66
CA ALA A 16 2.36 12.04 -10.17
C ALA A 16 3.33 13.21 -10.42
N ALA A 17 3.11 14.03 -11.46
CA ALA A 17 3.87 15.24 -11.69
C ALA A 17 3.71 16.28 -10.56
N LEU A 18 2.52 16.33 -9.92
CA LEU A 18 2.26 17.24 -8.80
C LEU A 18 2.95 16.74 -7.52
N PHE A 19 2.95 15.43 -7.28
CA PHE A 19 3.44 14.82 -6.04
C PHE A 19 4.90 14.33 -6.11
N GLY A 20 5.56 14.47 -7.25
CA GLY A 20 7.00 14.18 -7.43
C GLY A 20 7.94 15.21 -6.81
N ASN A 21 7.41 16.26 -6.18
CA ASN A 21 8.21 17.32 -5.56
C ASN A 21 8.60 16.96 -4.10
N PRO A 22 9.73 17.49 -3.59
CA PRO A 22 10.21 17.15 -2.24
C PRO A 22 9.25 17.58 -1.12
N ILE A 23 8.47 18.65 -1.32
CA ILE A 23 7.50 19.13 -0.32
C ILE A 23 6.37 18.09 -0.13
N ALA A 24 5.88 17.53 -1.22
CA ALA A 24 4.89 16.46 -1.22
C ALA A 24 5.46 15.18 -0.60
N GLN A 25 6.72 14.85 -0.88
CA GLN A 25 7.38 13.67 -0.29
C GLN A 25 7.58 13.83 1.22
N LEU A 26 7.93 15.03 1.69
CA LEU A 26 8.06 15.31 3.12
C LEU A 26 6.75 15.14 3.88
N SER A 27 5.59 15.32 3.24
CA SER A 27 4.30 15.06 3.89
C SER A 27 4.12 13.60 4.30
N CYS A 28 4.80 12.66 3.63
CA CYS A 28 4.73 11.23 3.95
C CYS A 28 5.38 10.89 5.29
N VAL A 29 6.25 11.75 5.83
CA VAL A 29 6.84 11.60 7.17
C VAL A 29 5.77 11.64 8.26
N VAL A 30 4.72 12.45 8.08
CA VAL A 30 3.62 12.54 9.06
C VAL A 30 2.87 11.22 9.13
N GLU A 31 2.61 10.60 7.98
CA GLU A 31 1.97 9.30 7.94
C GLU A 31 2.88 8.21 8.48
N SER A 32 4.17 8.19 8.11
CA SER A 32 5.11 7.17 8.58
C SER A 32 5.23 7.15 10.10
N VAL A 33 5.33 8.33 10.74
CA VAL A 33 5.37 8.45 12.21
C VAL A 33 4.06 7.96 12.83
N LYS A 34 2.92 8.33 12.24
CA LYS A 34 1.61 7.91 12.74
C LYS A 34 1.48 6.39 12.72
N THR A 35 1.78 5.73 11.60
CA THR A 35 1.60 4.29 11.40
C THR A 35 2.79 3.43 11.84
N SER A 36 3.88 4.03 12.34
CA SER A 36 5.11 3.33 12.72
C SER A 36 4.87 2.13 13.65
N LEU A 37 3.98 2.28 14.65
CA LEU A 37 3.70 1.23 15.63
C LEU A 37 2.65 0.20 15.18
N GLY A 38 2.10 0.32 13.96
CA GLY A 38 1.07 -0.59 13.43
C GLY A 38 -0.30 -0.52 14.14
N ASN A 39 -0.45 0.29 15.17
CA ASN A 39 -1.69 0.41 15.97
C ASN A 39 -2.66 1.49 15.45
N SER A 40 -2.18 2.40 14.60
CA SER A 40 -2.97 3.51 14.07
C SER A 40 -3.29 3.29 12.58
N LEU A 41 -4.36 3.94 12.11
CA LEU A 41 -4.73 3.90 10.70
C LEU A 41 -4.00 4.98 9.89
N PRO A 42 -3.60 4.69 8.63
CA PRO A 42 -3.02 5.67 7.73
C PRO A 42 -3.99 6.82 7.42
N LEU A 43 -3.46 7.89 6.84
CA LEU A 43 -4.21 9.09 6.47
C LEU A 43 -4.66 8.97 5.01
N ASP A 44 -5.96 8.74 4.81
CA ASP A 44 -6.53 8.59 3.45
C ASP A 44 -6.44 9.88 2.62
N ALA A 45 -6.35 11.05 3.25
CA ALA A 45 -6.15 12.32 2.57
C ALA A 45 -4.79 12.43 1.86
N LEU A 46 -3.76 11.76 2.38
CA LEU A 46 -2.40 11.71 1.82
C LEU A 46 -2.27 10.52 0.87
N PHE A 47 -3.15 10.39 -0.12
CA PHE A 47 -3.25 9.19 -0.97
C PHE A 47 -1.96 8.85 -1.74
N TRP A 48 -1.08 9.83 -1.99
CA TRP A 48 0.21 9.63 -2.67
C TRP A 48 1.31 9.11 -1.76
N CYS A 49 1.07 9.07 -0.44
CA CYS A 49 1.98 8.54 0.56
C CYS A 49 1.57 7.13 0.96
N LEU A 50 2.56 6.26 1.15
CA LEU A 50 2.42 4.90 1.66
C LEU A 50 3.20 4.78 2.99
N GLY A 51 3.02 5.77 3.87
CA GLY A 51 3.73 5.91 5.13
C GLY A 51 5.26 5.75 4.99
N SER A 52 5.81 4.84 5.78
CA SER A 52 7.24 4.55 5.82
C SER A 52 7.80 3.84 4.57
N GLN A 53 6.92 3.29 3.73
CA GLN A 53 7.31 2.65 2.46
C GLN A 53 7.68 3.68 1.39
N GLY A 54 7.28 4.95 1.56
CA GLY A 54 7.57 6.04 0.64
C GLY A 54 6.37 6.42 -0.22
N SER A 55 6.62 6.80 -1.47
CA SER A 55 5.58 7.30 -2.38
C SER A 55 4.86 6.18 -3.11
N ALA A 56 3.55 6.35 -3.31
CA ALA A 56 2.74 5.53 -4.19
C ALA A 56 3.15 5.63 -5.67
N TYR A 57 3.79 6.71 -6.10
CA TYR A 57 4.19 6.91 -7.48
C TYR A 57 5.68 6.59 -7.70
N PRO A 58 6.05 6.04 -8.86
CA PRO A 58 5.21 5.56 -9.97
C PRO A 58 4.41 4.27 -9.63
N LEU A 59 3.28 4.03 -10.32
CA LEU A 59 2.42 2.83 -10.15
C LEU A 59 2.96 1.61 -10.93
N THR A 60 4.24 1.36 -10.74
CA THR A 60 5.05 0.33 -11.40
C THR A 60 5.77 -0.54 -10.38
N GLY A 61 6.42 -1.59 -10.87
CA GLY A 61 7.27 -2.46 -10.05
C GLY A 61 8.66 -1.89 -9.75
N THR A 62 8.98 -0.68 -10.23
CA THR A 62 10.31 -0.08 -10.05
C THR A 62 10.40 0.61 -8.69
N THR A 63 11.50 0.38 -7.98
CA THR A 63 11.80 1.07 -6.72
C THR A 63 13.20 1.67 -6.82
N GLY A 64 13.31 2.98 -6.54
CA GLY A 64 14.59 3.71 -6.60
C GLY A 64 15.32 3.79 -5.26
N TYR A 65 14.78 3.16 -4.21
CA TYR A 65 15.25 3.32 -2.84
C TYR A 65 16.19 2.17 -2.45
N ARG A 66 17.22 2.47 -1.63
CA ARG A 66 18.07 1.46 -0.96
C ARG A 66 17.30 0.83 0.20
N ASP A 67 16.22 0.16 -0.14
CA ASP A 67 15.34 -0.51 0.80
C ASP A 67 15.78 -1.94 1.03
N THR A 68 15.37 -2.49 2.18
CA THR A 68 15.41 -3.94 2.37
C THR A 68 14.48 -4.62 1.36
N PRO A 69 14.77 -5.86 0.94
CA PRO A 69 13.92 -6.57 -0.01
C PRO A 69 12.46 -6.66 0.44
N LEU A 70 12.21 -6.81 1.74
CA LEU A 70 10.85 -6.88 2.29
C LEU A 70 10.13 -5.53 2.19
N GLN A 71 10.83 -4.43 2.46
CA GLN A 71 10.30 -3.07 2.33
C GLN A 71 9.94 -2.74 0.87
N ALA A 72 10.83 -3.07 -0.06
CA ALA A 72 10.56 -2.90 -1.48
C ALA A 72 9.35 -3.75 -1.93
N ALA A 73 9.27 -5.00 -1.47
CA ALA A 73 8.15 -5.88 -1.81
C ALA A 73 6.81 -5.40 -1.20
N THR A 74 6.82 -4.87 0.03
CA THR A 74 5.61 -4.23 0.60
C THR A 74 5.20 -3.00 -0.19
N LEU A 75 6.14 -2.12 -0.54
CA LEU A 75 5.86 -0.92 -1.33
C LEU A 75 5.20 -1.29 -2.66
N ILE A 76 5.82 -2.22 -3.40
CA ILE A 76 5.32 -2.68 -4.70
C ILE A 76 3.91 -3.29 -4.55
N SER A 77 3.67 -4.08 -3.51
CA SER A 77 2.35 -4.68 -3.26
C SER A 77 1.26 -3.64 -2.97
N GLU A 78 1.60 -2.53 -2.29
CA GLU A 78 0.67 -1.43 -2.03
C GLU A 78 0.41 -0.59 -3.29
N ARG A 79 1.45 -0.33 -4.09
CA ARG A 79 1.34 0.32 -5.41
C ARG A 79 0.49 -0.48 -6.38
N LEU A 80 0.65 -1.80 -6.40
CA LEU A 80 -0.19 -2.69 -7.20
C LEU A 80 -1.66 -2.53 -6.82
N ASN A 81 -1.96 -2.52 -5.52
CA ASN A 81 -3.34 -2.32 -5.07
C ASN A 81 -3.89 -0.96 -5.53
N TYR A 82 -3.12 0.12 -5.39
CA TYR A 82 -3.54 1.43 -5.89
C TYR A 82 -3.77 1.43 -7.41
N LYS A 83 -2.90 0.77 -8.18
CA LYS A 83 -3.10 0.61 -9.62
C LYS A 83 -4.41 -0.12 -9.94
N LEU A 84 -4.72 -1.21 -9.25
CA LEU A 84 -5.95 -1.98 -9.46
C LEU A 84 -7.21 -1.17 -9.13
N HIS A 85 -7.13 -0.28 -8.14
CA HIS A 85 -8.19 0.69 -7.83
C HIS A 85 -8.42 1.66 -8.99
N ARG A 86 -7.35 2.26 -9.54
CA ARG A 86 -7.44 3.18 -10.69
C ARG A 86 -7.95 2.51 -11.95
N GLN A 87 -7.62 1.24 -12.16
CA GLN A 87 -8.10 0.45 -13.28
C GLN A 87 -9.54 -0.04 -13.10
N GLY A 88 -10.18 0.23 -11.95
CA GLY A 88 -11.55 -0.21 -11.69
C GLY A 88 -11.69 -1.72 -11.55
N ILE A 89 -10.61 -2.44 -11.23
CA ILE A 89 -10.65 -3.88 -10.96
C ILE A 89 -11.10 -4.12 -9.51
N VAL A 90 -10.63 -3.26 -8.60
CA VAL A 90 -10.92 -3.37 -7.16
C VAL A 90 -12.02 -2.37 -6.81
N TRP A 91 -13.16 -2.91 -6.37
CA TRP A 91 -14.33 -2.13 -5.98
C TRP A 91 -14.52 -2.14 -4.48
N GLU A 92 -15.01 -1.03 -3.92
CA GLU A 92 -15.08 -0.80 -2.49
C GLU A 92 -16.51 -0.66 -1.99
N SER A 93 -16.75 -1.06 -0.74
CA SER A 93 -17.99 -0.77 -0.04
C SER A 93 -17.74 0.18 1.14
N LEU A 94 -18.29 1.39 1.05
CA LEU A 94 -18.24 2.39 2.12
C LEU A 94 -19.44 2.17 3.05
N GLY A 95 -19.26 2.48 4.33
CA GLY A 95 -20.33 2.41 5.33
C GLY A 95 -21.12 3.71 5.48
N THR A 96 -20.84 4.69 4.63
CA THR A 96 -21.48 6.01 4.60
C THR A 96 -22.59 6.01 3.55
N ASP A 97 -23.75 6.58 3.87
CA ASP A 97 -24.94 6.72 3.01
C ASP A 97 -25.81 5.49 2.72
N GLY A 98 -26.26 4.76 3.75
CA GLY A 98 -27.46 3.88 3.70
C GLY A 98 -27.41 2.69 2.71
N ALA A 99 -26.44 2.66 1.81
CA ALA A 99 -26.17 1.69 0.77
C ALA A 99 -25.11 0.71 1.28
N ILE A 100 -25.38 0.13 2.45
CA ILE A 100 -24.59 -0.96 3.03
C ILE A 100 -24.55 -2.09 1.99
N CYS A 101 -23.38 -2.69 1.78
CA CYS A 101 -23.11 -3.73 0.76
C CYS A 101 -22.96 -3.30 -0.70
N TYR A 102 -23.25 -2.05 -1.09
CA TYR A 102 -23.06 -1.66 -2.48
C TYR A 102 -21.58 -1.36 -2.78
N GLN A 103 -21.07 -1.99 -3.84
CA GLN A 103 -19.71 -1.78 -4.31
C GLN A 103 -19.69 -0.67 -5.36
N HIS A 104 -18.81 0.31 -5.17
CA HIS A 104 -18.56 1.37 -6.12
C HIS A 104 -17.07 1.40 -6.49
N PRO A 105 -16.73 1.79 -7.73
CA PRO A 105 -15.35 2.00 -8.12
C PRO A 105 -14.79 3.19 -7.34
N MET A 106 -13.65 2.99 -6.68
CA MET A 106 -12.95 4.04 -5.96
C MET A 106 -11.52 4.14 -6.53
N PRO A 107 -11.23 5.13 -7.40
CA PRO A 107 -9.94 5.22 -8.07
C PRO A 107 -8.82 5.64 -7.12
N ILE A 108 -9.14 6.39 -6.05
CA ILE A 108 -8.19 6.78 -5.00
C ILE A 108 -8.17 5.70 -3.93
N LEU A 109 -6.98 5.18 -3.61
CA LEU A 109 -6.81 4.10 -2.64
C LEU A 109 -7.23 4.54 -1.22
N PRO A 110 -8.25 3.93 -0.60
CA PRO A 110 -8.64 4.17 0.79
C PRO A 110 -7.78 3.32 1.74
N LYS A 111 -6.54 3.77 1.97
CA LYS A 111 -5.50 3.03 2.70
C LYS A 111 -5.94 2.53 4.08
N SER A 112 -6.77 3.28 4.81
CA SER A 112 -7.24 2.94 6.15
C SER A 112 -8.04 1.63 6.22
N ARG A 113 -8.54 1.15 5.09
CA ARG A 113 -9.31 -0.10 4.97
C ARG A 113 -8.46 -1.32 4.64
N TYR A 114 -7.17 -1.12 4.42
CA TYR A 114 -6.26 -2.18 4.01
C TYR A 114 -5.25 -2.53 5.09
N ARG A 115 -4.98 -3.83 5.19
CA ARG A 115 -3.89 -4.39 6.00
C ARG A 115 -3.12 -5.40 5.17
N TYR A 116 -1.86 -5.60 5.48
CA TYR A 116 -1.04 -6.63 4.87
C TYR A 116 -0.47 -7.56 5.93
N GLN A 117 -0.25 -8.80 5.53
CA GLN A 117 0.34 -9.85 6.34
C GLN A 117 1.38 -10.56 5.50
N LEU A 118 2.53 -10.87 6.11
CA LEU A 118 3.58 -11.63 5.46
C LEU A 118 3.25 -13.13 5.50
N SER A 119 3.16 -13.76 4.33
CA SER A 119 2.92 -15.20 4.19
C SER A 119 4.19 -16.01 3.87
N ASN A 120 5.23 -15.41 3.30
CA ASN A 120 6.49 -16.08 2.93
C ASN A 120 7.65 -15.05 3.01
N VAL A 121 8.92 -15.40 3.32
CA VAL A 121 9.50 -16.75 3.54
C VAL A 121 9.22 -17.28 4.95
N VAL A 122 9.53 -16.48 5.98
CA VAL A 122 9.12 -16.77 7.35
C VAL A 122 7.84 -15.99 7.61
N SER A 123 6.69 -16.66 7.59
CA SER A 123 5.40 -15.99 7.72
C SER A 123 5.26 -15.30 9.08
N ASP A 124 4.67 -14.10 9.10
CA ASP A 124 4.09 -13.53 10.32
C ASP A 124 2.58 -13.78 10.31
N ALA A 125 2.18 -14.97 10.74
CA ALA A 125 0.79 -15.38 10.71
C ALA A 125 -0.09 -14.70 11.78
N ARG A 126 0.53 -14.10 12.80
CA ARG A 126 -0.18 -13.60 13.99
C ARG A 126 -0.50 -12.12 13.89
N ASN A 127 0.28 -11.36 13.13
CA ASN A 127 0.09 -9.93 12.98
C ASN A 127 -0.41 -9.56 11.58
N CYS A 128 -1.21 -8.49 11.53
CA CYS A 128 -1.62 -7.85 10.29
C CYS A 128 -1.36 -6.35 10.43
N TYR A 129 -0.52 -5.81 9.58
CA TYR A 129 -0.10 -4.42 9.65
C TYR A 129 -1.00 -3.54 8.79
N PRO A 130 -1.48 -2.38 9.30
CA PRO A 130 -2.11 -1.39 8.44
C PRO A 130 -1.11 -0.88 7.40
N TYR A 131 -1.63 -0.43 6.26
CA TYR A 131 -0.79 0.15 5.20
C TYR A 131 0.05 1.31 5.73
N GLY A 132 1.28 1.42 5.23
CA GLY A 132 2.26 2.42 5.65
C GLY A 132 2.99 2.13 6.97
N THR A 133 2.72 1.00 7.62
CA THR A 133 3.51 0.54 8.78
C THR A 133 4.96 0.26 8.37
N THR A 134 5.91 0.59 9.25
CA THR A 134 7.33 0.41 8.95
C THR A 134 7.74 -1.05 8.98
N THR A 135 8.24 -1.54 7.85
CA THR A 135 8.87 -2.85 7.70
C THR A 135 10.08 -3.00 8.58
N ALA A 136 10.88 -1.96 8.76
CA ALA A 136 12.12 -2.02 9.53
C ALA A 136 11.95 -2.59 10.95
N ILE A 137 10.77 -2.43 11.57
CA ILE A 137 10.50 -3.00 12.90
C ILE A 137 10.05 -4.46 12.83
N TRP A 138 9.08 -4.78 11.98
CA TRP A 138 8.48 -6.11 11.95
C TRP A 138 9.19 -7.10 11.02
N GLU A 139 10.05 -6.63 10.12
CA GLU A 139 10.89 -7.45 9.23
C GLU A 139 11.93 -8.26 10.00
N SER A 140 12.31 -7.82 11.20
CA SER A 140 13.33 -8.46 12.02
C SER A 140 13.01 -9.93 12.27
N GLY A 141 13.85 -10.83 11.76
CA GLY A 141 13.70 -12.28 11.90
C GLY A 141 12.79 -12.94 10.86
N HIS A 142 12.27 -12.17 9.90
CA HIS A 142 11.44 -12.67 8.80
C HIS A 142 12.19 -12.82 7.48
N ASP A 143 13.37 -12.22 7.38
CA ASP A 143 14.29 -12.38 6.26
C ASP A 143 15.12 -13.67 6.39
N ASN A 144 15.28 -14.42 5.29
CA ASN A 144 15.98 -15.70 5.27
C ASN A 144 17.07 -15.74 4.19
N PRO A 145 18.33 -15.44 4.56
CA PRO A 145 19.44 -15.34 3.60
C PRO A 145 19.90 -16.69 3.03
N VAL A 146 19.38 -17.83 3.51
CA VAL A 146 19.88 -19.17 3.17
C VAL A 146 19.02 -19.86 2.10
N THR A 147 17.70 -19.70 2.15
CA THR A 147 16.76 -20.41 1.24
C THR A 147 16.22 -19.54 0.10
N GLY A 148 16.50 -18.23 0.13
CA GLY A 148 16.20 -17.28 -0.94
C GLY A 148 15.09 -16.28 -0.61
N ASP A 149 15.01 -15.22 -1.42
CA ASP A 149 14.28 -13.98 -1.11
C ASP A 149 12.91 -13.90 -1.80
N ASN A 150 12.06 -14.91 -1.61
CA ASN A 150 10.71 -14.95 -2.19
C ASN A 150 9.64 -14.50 -1.18
N PHE A 151 9.20 -13.24 -1.26
CA PHE A 151 8.22 -12.69 -0.34
C PHE A 151 6.78 -12.90 -0.81
N GLY A 152 5.92 -13.29 0.11
CA GLY A 152 4.48 -13.45 -0.13
C GLY A 152 3.70 -12.54 0.80
N PHE A 153 2.70 -11.84 0.26
CA PHE A 153 1.83 -10.98 1.05
C PHE A 153 0.36 -11.34 0.86
N VAL A 154 -0.37 -11.42 1.97
CA VAL A 154 -1.83 -11.45 1.99
C VAL A 154 -2.32 -10.04 2.29
N LYS A 155 -3.13 -9.47 1.38
CA LYS A 155 -3.75 -8.16 1.57
C LYS A 155 -5.18 -8.34 2.05
N PHE A 156 -5.46 -7.88 3.26
CA PHE A 156 -6.81 -7.82 3.80
C PHE A 156 -7.47 -6.50 3.41
N ARG A 157 -8.72 -6.62 2.97
CA ARG A 157 -9.57 -5.48 2.64
C ARG A 157 -10.83 -5.52 3.48
N LYS A 158 -11.13 -4.41 4.16
CA LYS A 158 -12.40 -4.27 4.89
C LYS A 158 -13.57 -4.13 3.91
N ARG A 159 -14.56 -5.02 4.00
CA ARG A 159 -15.85 -4.89 3.32
C ARG A 159 -16.93 -4.54 4.34
N ASN A 160 -17.60 -3.40 4.15
CA ASN A 160 -18.75 -3.03 4.98
C ASN A 160 -20.00 -3.66 4.36
N CYS A 161 -20.29 -4.88 4.79
CA CYS A 161 -21.47 -5.63 4.42
C CYS A 161 -22.10 -6.18 5.70
N VAL A 162 -23.00 -5.44 6.32
CA VAL A 162 -23.78 -5.93 7.47
C VAL A 162 -25.17 -6.30 6.97
N PHE A 163 -25.59 -7.54 7.24
CA PHE A 163 -27.01 -7.90 7.23
C PHE A 163 -27.61 -7.32 8.50
N LEU A 164 -28.64 -6.47 8.38
CA LEU A 164 -29.41 -5.99 9.54
C LEU A 164 -30.23 -7.12 10.14
#